data_AF-A0A382I801-F1
#
_entry.id   AF-A0A382I801-F1
#
_cell.length_a   1.000
_cell.length_b   1.000
_cell.length_c   1.000
_cell.angle_alpha   90.00
_cell.angle_beta   90.00
_cell.angle_gamma   90.00
#
_symmetry.space_group_name_H-M   'P 1'
#
loop_
_entity.id
_entity.type
_entity.pdbx_description
1 polymer ?
#
loop_
_entity_poly.entity_id
_entity_poly.type
_entity_poly.pdbx_seq_one_letter_code
_entity_poly.pdbx_strand_id
1 'polypeptide(L)'
;MCVIIIVLCGWIHADTSIWSSGTAHSLPKGQWEVGLFQPLRYGMTDDQDIALHPLIALKLPNLVYKKTWVEKNSWTIATRHGFYYPTPLLQSITGA
;
A
#
# COMPACT_ATOMS: atom_id res chain seq x y z
N MET A 1 27.23 27.12 17.45
CA MET A 1 26.02 26.64 18.15
C MET A 1 24.74 26.76 17.33
N CYS A 2 24.59 27.74 16.42
CA CYS A 2 23.36 27.92 15.62
C CYS A 2 23.19 26.95 14.42
N VAL A 3 24.28 26.44 13.83
CA VAL A 3 24.23 25.61 12.60
C VAL A 3 23.68 24.20 12.86
N ILE A 4 23.93 23.63 14.05
CA ILE A 4 23.48 22.28 14.42
C ILE A 4 21.95 22.21 14.57
N ILE A 5 21.31 23.31 14.99
CA ILE A 5 19.85 23.38 15.21
C ILE A 5 19.09 23.38 13.87
N ILE A 6 19.66 23.98 12.82
CA ILE A 6 19.04 24.06 11.49
C ILE A 6 19.05 22.70 10.79
N VAL A 7 20.10 21.88 10.99
CA VAL A 7 20.21 20.53 10.41
C VAL A 7 19.28 19.51 11.09
N LEU A 8 18.93 19.73 12.37
CA LEU A 8 17.95 18.91 13.10
C LEU A 8 16.49 19.29 12.80
N CYS A 9 16.27 20.46 12.20
CA CYS A 9 14.94 20.91 11.79
C CYS A 9 14.57 20.33 10.42
N GLY A 10 14.71 19.01 10.25
CA GLY A 10 14.07 18.29 9.16
C GLY A 10 12.56 18.36 9.38
N TRP A 11 11.83 18.94 8.44
CA TRP A 11 10.38 19.01 8.50
C TRP A 11 9.82 17.61 8.28
N ILE A 12 9.74 16.84 9.36
CA ILE A 12 9.01 15.57 9.39
C ILE A 12 7.54 15.94 9.30
N HIS A 13 7.03 16.02 8.07
CA HIS A 13 5.61 16.05 7.83
C HIS A 13 5.09 14.66 8.17
N ALA A 14 4.53 14.50 9.37
CA ALA A 14 3.77 13.32 9.72
C ALA A 14 2.40 13.46 9.04
N ASP A 15 2.22 12.76 7.93
CA ASP A 15 0.89 12.60 7.33
C ASP A 15 0.00 11.90 8.38
N THR A 16 -1.06 12.58 8.82
CA THR A 16 -1.88 12.20 9.97
C THR A 16 -2.92 11.12 9.68
N SER A 17 -3.01 10.66 8.42
CA SER A 17 -3.89 9.57 8.06
C SER A 17 -3.23 8.25 8.46
N ILE A 18 -3.91 7.41 9.24
CA ILE A 18 -3.41 6.07 9.54
C ILE A 18 -3.78 5.17 8.36
N TRP A 19 -2.95 5.14 7.31
CA TRP A 19 -3.13 4.22 6.20
C TRP A 19 -2.58 2.84 6.56
N SER A 20 -3.40 1.82 6.39
CA SER A 20 -2.99 0.41 6.55
C SER A 20 -3.74 -0.47 5.56
N SER A 21 -3.15 -1.61 5.21
CA SER A 21 -3.74 -2.59 4.29
C SER A 21 -5.18 -3.01 4.69
N GLY A 22 -5.48 -3.01 5.99
CA GLY A 22 -6.81 -3.34 6.53
C GLY A 22 -7.80 -2.17 6.61
N THR A 23 -7.40 -0.95 6.24
CA THR A 23 -8.24 0.26 6.34
C THR A 23 -8.81 0.65 4.98
N ALA A 24 -9.87 1.46 4.98
CA ALA A 24 -10.44 2.00 3.74
C ALA A 24 -9.64 3.19 3.17
N HIS A 25 -8.65 3.71 3.89
CA HIS A 25 -7.79 4.82 3.43
C HIS A 25 -6.75 4.33 2.41
N SER A 26 -6.59 5.07 1.32
CA SER A 26 -5.57 4.80 0.32
C SER A 26 -4.23 5.42 0.72
N LEU A 27 -3.16 4.91 0.14
CA LEU A 27 -1.78 5.35 0.31
C LEU A 27 -1.62 6.69 -0.41
N PRO A 28 -1.01 7.72 0.23
CA PRO A 28 -0.82 9.01 -0.40
C PRO A 28 -0.06 8.90 -1.72
N LYS A 29 -0.37 9.79 -2.67
CA LYS A 29 0.24 9.75 -4.00
C LYS A 29 1.77 9.75 -3.94
N GLY A 30 2.39 8.79 -4.63
CA GLY A 30 3.85 8.68 -4.75
C GLY A 30 4.54 8.00 -3.56
N GLN A 31 3.79 7.63 -2.52
CA GLN A 31 4.31 6.79 -1.44
C GLN A 31 4.39 5.34 -1.91
N TRP A 32 5.43 4.65 -1.46
CA TRP A 32 5.62 3.21 -1.68
C TRP A 32 5.89 2.55 -0.34
N GLU A 33 5.19 1.46 -0.07
CA GLU A 33 5.33 0.69 1.17
C GLU A 33 5.76 -0.72 0.79
N VAL A 34 6.91 -1.17 1.31
CA VAL A 34 7.42 -2.52 1.10
C VAL A 34 7.61 -3.18 2.46
N GLY A 35 7.01 -4.34 2.65
CA GLY A 35 7.27 -5.18 3.82
C GLY A 35 7.99 -6.46 3.43
N LEU A 36 8.74 -7.03 4.36
CA LEU A 36 9.48 -8.29 4.14
C LEU A 36 8.56 -9.45 3.75
N PHE A 37 7.35 -9.47 4.28
CA PHE A 37 6.30 -10.47 4.01
C PHE A 37 4.97 -9.85 3.59
N GLN A 38 4.95 -8.54 3.33
CA GLN A 38 3.74 -7.83 2.93
C GLN A 38 3.81 -7.50 1.43
N PRO A 39 2.65 -7.37 0.78
CA PRO A 39 2.62 -6.87 -0.58
C PRO A 39 3.24 -5.47 -0.66
N LEU A 40 4.08 -5.27 -1.68
CA LEU A 40 4.54 -3.97 -2.12
C LEU A 40 3.30 -3.15 -2.51
N ARG A 41 3.09 -2.01 -1.87
CA ARG A 41 2.00 -1.07 -2.16
C ARG A 41 2.56 0.20 -2.79
N TYR A 42 1.83 0.76 -3.73
CA TYR A 42 2.16 2.01 -4.38
C TYR A 42 0.89 2.86 -4.52
N GLY A 43 0.93 4.09 -3.97
CA GLY A 43 -0.15 5.06 -4.09
C GLY A 43 -0.05 5.78 -5.43
N MET A 44 -0.89 5.42 -6.39
CA MET A 44 -0.92 6.10 -7.70
C MET A 44 -1.55 7.49 -7.58
N THR A 45 -2.56 7.62 -6.71
CA THR A 45 -3.31 8.84 -6.42
C THR A 45 -3.77 8.74 -4.97
N ASP A 46 -4.15 9.86 -4.34
CA ASP A 46 -4.62 9.85 -2.95
C ASP A 46 -5.86 8.95 -2.71
N ASP A 47 -6.58 8.60 -3.78
CA ASP A 47 -7.73 7.69 -3.75
C ASP A 47 -7.46 6.31 -4.35
N GLN A 48 -6.25 6.03 -4.85
CA GLN A 48 -5.96 4.82 -5.64
C GLN A 48 -4.62 4.19 -5.27
N ASP A 49 -4.68 2.94 -4.85
CA ASP A 49 -3.50 2.12 -4.54
C ASP A 49 -3.42 0.90 -5.42
N ILE A 50 -2.19 0.50 -5.72
CA ILE A 50 -1.88 -0.81 -6.26
C ILE A 50 -1.04 -1.57 -5.25
N ALA A 51 -1.29 -2.87 -5.11
CA ALA A 51 -0.47 -3.76 -4.31
C ALA A 51 -0.06 -5.02 -5.10
N LEU A 52 1.17 -5.48 -4.88
CA LEU A 52 1.84 -6.58 -5.58
C LEU A 52 2.68 -7.38 -4.58
N HIS A 53 2.61 -8.71 -4.51
CA HIS A 53 3.51 -9.44 -3.59
C HIS A 53 4.93 -9.62 -4.16
N PRO A 54 5.98 -9.20 -3.43
CA PRO A 54 7.37 -9.26 -3.90
C PRO A 54 7.83 -10.69 -4.24
N LEU A 55 7.47 -11.66 -3.41
CA LEU A 55 7.91 -13.06 -3.54
C LEU A 55 7.27 -13.80 -4.73
N ILE A 56 6.09 -13.35 -5.18
CA ILE A 56 5.25 -14.05 -6.17
C ILE A 56 5.27 -13.33 -7.54
N ALA A 57 5.91 -12.16 -7.62
CA ALA A 57 6.00 -11.33 -8.82
C ALA A 57 6.69 -12.04 -10.02
N LEU A 58 7.41 -13.14 -9.81
CA LEU A 58 8.15 -13.82 -10.86
C LEU A 58 7.27 -14.72 -11.78
N LYS A 59 6.07 -15.16 -11.35
CA LYS A 59 5.26 -16.13 -12.13
C LYS A 59 3.81 -15.75 -12.44
N LEU A 60 3.08 -15.11 -11.54
CA LEU A 60 2.02 -14.16 -11.91
C LEU A 60 1.57 -13.44 -10.63
N PRO A 61 1.74 -12.12 -10.57
CA PRO A 61 1.56 -11.38 -9.34
C PRO A 61 0.07 -11.32 -9.02
N ASN A 62 -0.24 -11.61 -7.78
CA ASN A 62 -1.45 -11.13 -7.14
C ASN A 62 -1.47 -9.59 -7.18
N LEU A 63 -2.11 -9.06 -8.22
CA LEU A 63 -2.31 -7.63 -8.41
C LEU A 63 -3.59 -7.24 -7.71
N VAL A 64 -3.48 -6.33 -6.74
CA VAL A 64 -4.62 -5.80 -6.02
C VAL A 64 -4.72 -4.32 -6.33
N TYR A 65 -5.82 -3.94 -6.96
CA TYR A 65 -6.18 -2.55 -7.18
C TYR A 65 -7.20 -2.13 -6.12
N LYS A 66 -6.93 -1.04 -5.41
CA LYS A 66 -7.83 -0.46 -4.43
C LYS A 66 -8.19 0.96 -4.85
N LYS A 67 -9.47 1.28 -4.73
CA LYS A 67 -10.00 2.62 -4.98
C LYS A 67 -10.88 3.07 -3.82
N THR A 68 -10.56 4.20 -3.23
CA THR A 68 -11.39 4.91 -2.26
C THR A 68 -12.36 5.81 -3.02
N TRP A 69 -13.63 5.82 -2.60
CA TRP A 69 -14.70 6.54 -3.31
C TRP A 69 -15.30 7.68 -2.49
N VAL A 70 -15.53 7.43 -1.21
CA VAL A 70 -16.17 8.39 -0.31
C VAL A 70 -15.38 8.40 0.98
N GLU A 71 -14.91 9.58 1.35
CA GLU A 71 -14.34 9.87 2.65
C GLU A 71 -15.12 11.08 3.21
N LYS A 72 -16.16 10.81 4.00
CA LYS A 72 -17.00 11.88 4.57
C LYS A 72 -17.28 11.62 6.04
N ASN A 73 -16.96 12.61 6.88
CA ASN A 73 -17.04 12.58 8.34
C ASN A 73 -16.29 11.41 9.01
N SER A 74 -16.90 10.24 9.03
CA SER A 74 -16.41 9.03 9.72
C SER A 74 -16.68 7.76 8.91
N TRP A 75 -17.17 7.91 7.68
CA TRP A 75 -17.46 6.83 6.78
C TRP A 75 -16.49 6.90 5.60
N THR A 76 -15.68 5.86 5.48
CA THR A 76 -14.74 5.69 4.38
C THR A 76 -15.11 4.43 3.63
N ILE A 77 -15.49 4.58 2.36
CA ILE A 77 -15.86 3.47 1.49
C ILE A 77 -14.78 3.30 0.43
N ALA A 78 -14.22 2.10 0.37
CA ALA A 78 -13.24 1.71 -0.63
C ALA A 78 -13.60 0.35 -1.23
N THR A 79 -13.34 0.18 -2.52
CA THR A 79 -13.46 -1.11 -3.22
C THR A 79 -12.07 -1.67 -3.49
N ARG A 80 -11.93 -2.98 -3.33
CA ARG A 80 -10.67 -3.70 -3.57
C ARG A 80 -10.90 -4.80 -4.59
N HIS A 81 -10.21 -4.72 -5.71
CA HIS A 81 -10.26 -5.67 -6.82
C HIS A 81 -8.93 -6.42 -6.86
N GLY A 82 -8.95 -7.72 -6.62
CA GLY A 82 -7.77 -8.57 -6.66
C GLY A 82 -7.82 -9.51 -7.85
N PHE A 83 -6.77 -9.48 -8.68
CA PHE A 83 -6.56 -10.43 -9.75
C PHE A 83 -5.52 -11.46 -9.28
N TYR A 84 -5.95 -12.71 -9.17
CA TYR A 84 -5.13 -13.83 -8.72
C TYR A 84 -5.11 -14.88 -9.82
N TYR A 85 -3.93 -15.16 -10.35
CA TYR A 85 -3.75 -16.27 -11.28
C TYR A 85 -3.03 -17.41 -10.53
N PRO A 86 -3.71 -18.53 -10.29
CA PRO A 86 -3.12 -19.65 -9.58
C PRO A 86 -2.06 -20.30 -10.47
N THR A 87 -0.80 -19.91 -10.28
CA THR A 87 0.32 -20.65 -10.89
C THR A 87 0.56 -21.94 -10.11
N PRO A 88 1.07 -23.01 -10.74
CA PRO A 88 1.35 -24.28 -10.06
C PRO A 88 2.27 -24.14 -8.84
N LEU A 89 3.17 -23.15 -8.84
CA LEU A 89 4.03 -22.81 -7.71
C LEU A 89 3.22 -22.32 -6.50
N LEU A 90 2.17 -21.51 -6.74
CA LEU A 90 1.25 -21.02 -5.72
C LEU A 90 0.38 -22.14 -5.12
N GLN A 91 -0.01 -23.14 -5.92
CA GLN A 91 -0.69 -24.34 -5.43
C GLN A 91 0.20 -25.16 -4.48
N SER A 92 1.48 -25.34 -4.82
CA SER A 92 2.40 -26.12 -3.97
C SER A 92 2.65 -25.52 -2.58
N ILE A 93 2.58 -24.18 -2.44
CA ILE A 93 2.75 -23.50 -1.14
C ILE A 93 1.43 -23.32 -0.38
N THR A 94 0.29 -23.35 -1.07
CA THR A 94 -1.04 -23.14 -0.45
C THR A 94 -1.72 -24.46 -0.07
N GLY A 95 -1.22 -25.61 -0.54
CA GLY A 95 -1.68 -26.93 -0.11
C GLY A 95 -3.13 -27.24 -0.51
N ALA A 96 -3.48 -26.95 -1.77
CA ALA A 96 -4.73 -27.44 -2.38
C ALA A 96 -4.52 -28.82 -3.00
#